data_AF-A0A2N7PLG8-F1
#
_entry.id   AF-A0A2N7PLG8-F1
#
_cell.length_a   1.000
_cell.length_b   1.000
_cell.length_c   1.000
_cell.angle_alpha   90.00
_cell.angle_beta   90.00
_cell.angle_gamma   90.00
#
_symmetry.space_group_name_H-M   'P 1'
#
loop_
_entity.id
_entity.type
_entity.pdbx_description
1 polymer ?
#
loop_
_entity_poly.entity_id
_entity_poly.type
_entity_poly.pdbx_seq_one_letter_code
_entity_poly.pdbx_strand_id
1 'polypeptide(L)' 'MHLLRVLQIYSQGQISWREVFDLFGIAFKGHPNLKRILLPEDWKGHPLRKDYPLEPKEKPEEFIKLKEWRMRLEEYGIK' A
#
# COMPACT_ATOMS: atom_id res chain seq x y z
N MET A 1 31.37 -13.02 -23.59
CA MET A 1 30.03 -12.38 -23.55
C MET A 1 28.96 -13.37 -23.04
N HIS A 2 29.05 -13.86 -21.79
CA HIS A 2 28.13 -14.89 -21.23
C HIS A 2 27.77 -14.64 -19.73
N LEU A 3 28.03 -13.45 -19.19
CA LEU A 3 27.80 -13.17 -17.76
C LEU A 3 26.45 -12.47 -17.45
N LEU A 4 25.64 -12.17 -18.46
CA LEU A 4 24.36 -11.45 -18.28
C LEU A 4 23.22 -12.34 -17.78
N ARG A 5 23.33 -13.67 -17.83
CA ARG A 5 22.19 -14.58 -17.59
C ARG A 5 21.90 -14.89 -16.13
N VAL A 6 22.91 -14.90 -15.25
CA VAL A 6 22.71 -15.26 -13.83
C VAL A 6 22.18 -14.08 -13.02
N LEU A 7 22.61 -12.86 -13.35
CA LEU A 7 22.13 -11.64 -12.70
C LEU A 7 20.63 -11.40 -12.94
N GLN A 8 20.08 -11.86 -14.08
CA GLN A 8 18.66 -11.65 -14.39
C GLN A 8 17.74 -12.45 -13.45
N ILE A 9 18.14 -13.65 -13.03
CA ILE A 9 17.36 -14.48 -12.10
C ILE A 9 17.48 -13.94 -10.66
N TYR A 10 18.67 -13.50 -10.24
CA TYR A 10 18.89 -12.89 -8.92
C TYR A 10 18.28 -11.48 -8.81
N SER A 11 18.20 -10.72 -9.89
CA SER A 11 17.57 -9.39 -9.92
C SER A 11 16.07 -9.45 -9.66
N GLN A 12 15.36 -10.41 -10.27
CA GLN A 12 13.92 -10.62 -10.02
C GLN A 12 13.65 -10.98 -8.55
N GLY A 13 14.51 -11.82 -7.95
CA GLY A 13 14.43 -12.15 -6.52
C GLY A 13 14.64 -10.95 -5.60
N GLN A 14 15.60 -10.07 -5.92
CA GLN A 14 15.83 -8.85 -5.15
C GLN A 14 14.66 -7.86 -5.22
N ILE A 15 14.00 -7.74 -6.38
CA ILE A 15 12.82 -6.89 -6.56
C ILE A 15 11.64 -7.46 -5.76
N SER A 16 11.40 -8.76 -5.88
CA SER A 16 10.32 -9.45 -5.14
C SER A 16 10.48 -9.32 -3.62
N TRP A 17 11.70 -9.46 -3.10
CA TRP A 17 11.93 -9.32 -1.65
C TRP A 17 11.75 -7.90 -1.14
N ARG A 18 12.07 -6.90 -1.97
CA ARG A 18 11.85 -5.49 -1.62
C ARG A 18 10.37 -5.12 -1.73
N GLU A 19 9.64 -5.66 -2.70
CA GLU A 19 8.18 -5.51 -2.81
C GLU A 19 7.46 -6.10 -1.58
N VAL A 20 7.86 -7.30 -1.15
CA VAL A 20 7.29 -7.93 0.06
C VAL A 20 7.64 -7.12 1.32
N PHE A 21 8.85 -6.58 1.41
CA PHE A 21 9.22 -5.69 2.51
C PHE A 21 8.41 -4.39 2.51
N ASP A 22 8.20 -3.77 1.35
CA ASP A 22 7.49 -2.49 1.22
C ASP A 22 5.98 -2.64 1.50
N LEU A 23 5.36 -3.70 0.98
CA LEU A 23 3.91 -3.90 1.05
C LEU A 23 3.44 -4.68 2.29
N PHE A 24 4.25 -5.60 2.82
CA PHE A 24 3.90 -6.45 3.97
C PHE A 24 4.77 -6.21 5.21
N GLY A 25 5.92 -5.54 5.09
CA GLY A 25 6.80 -5.27 6.23
C GLY A 25 7.64 -6.45 6.71
N ILE A 26 7.78 -7.49 5.89
CA ILE A 26 8.54 -8.70 6.25
C ILE A 26 10.03 -8.44 5.98
N ALA A 27 10.84 -8.41 7.04
CA ALA A 27 12.30 -8.26 6.93
C ALA A 27 12.98 -9.61 6.74
N PHE A 28 13.70 -9.77 5.63
CA PHE A 28 14.52 -10.96 5.35
C PHE A 28 15.93 -10.76 5.91
N LYS A 29 16.41 -11.68 6.77
CA LYS A 29 17.80 -11.66 7.28
C LYS A 29 18.79 -11.91 6.13
N GLY A 30 19.71 -10.96 5.92
CA GLY A 30 20.80 -11.08 4.94
C GLY A 30 20.69 -10.17 3.72
N HIS A 31 19.66 -9.33 3.61
CA HIS A 31 19.54 -8.39 2.48
C HIS A 31 20.20 -7.03 2.81
N PRO A 32 21.28 -6.62 2.10
CA PRO A 32 22.09 -5.46 2.48
C PRO A 32 21.42 -4.09 2.21
N ASN A 33 20.24 -4.04 1.57
CA ASN A 33 19.53 -2.78 1.32
C ASN A 33 18.00 -2.99 1.17
N LEU A 34 17.29 -3.12 2.29
CA LEU A 34 15.82 -3.07 2.32
C LEU A 34 15.38 -1.61 2.19
N LYS A 35 15.41 -1.07 0.96
CA LYS A 35 14.86 0.24 0.64
C LYS A 35 13.47 0.07 0.01
N ARG A 36 12.56 1.00 0.30
CA ARG A 36 11.26 1.09 -0.37
C ARG A 36 11.46 1.40 -1.85
N ILE A 37 10.63 0.80 -2.70
CA ILE A 37 10.71 0.96 -4.15
C ILE A 37 9.35 1.39 -4.74
N LEU A 38 8.24 0.94 -4.14
CA LEU A 38 6.89 1.19 -4.66
C LEU A 38 6.21 2.33 -3.92
N LEU A 39 6.41 2.44 -2.61
CA LEU A 39 5.82 3.49 -1.79
C LEU A 39 6.76 4.70 -1.65
N PRO A 40 6.21 5.93 -1.59
CA PRO A 40 6.98 7.13 -1.25
C PRO A 40 7.75 6.96 0.08
N GLU A 41 8.89 7.64 0.21
CA GLU A 41 9.73 7.59 1.42
C GLU A 41 8.96 8.00 2.69
N ASP A 42 8.01 8.94 2.55
CA ASP A 42 7.18 9.47 3.64
C ASP A 42 6.00 8.56 4.04
N TRP A 43 5.78 7.45 3.34
CA TRP A 43 4.64 6.57 3.63
C TRP A 43 4.78 5.93 5.03
N LYS A 44 3.69 5.84 5.80
CA LYS A 44 3.71 5.21 7.12
C LYS A 44 2.82 3.97 7.12
N GLY A 45 3.46 2.80 7.07
CA GLY A 45 2.81 1.49 7.19
C GLY A 45 2.98 0.61 5.96
N HIS A 46 2.24 -0.51 5.96
CA HIS A 46 2.32 -1.58 4.97
C HIS A 46 0.89 -1.86 4.47
N PRO A 47 0.50 -1.36 3.29
CA PRO A 47 -0.89 -1.32 2.87
C PRO A 47 -1.53 -2.70 2.64
N LEU A 48 -0.73 -3.75 2.40
CA LEU A 48 -1.24 -5.12 2.25
C LEU A 48 -1.32 -5.88 3.58
N ARG A 49 -1.02 -5.24 4.71
CA ARG A 49 -1.20 -5.84 6.03
C ARG A 49 -2.67 -5.79 6.44
N LYS A 50 -3.20 -6.88 7.00
CA LYS A 50 -4.59 -6.99 7.48
C LYS A 50 -4.98 -5.91 8.51
N ASP A 51 -4.01 -5.45 9.30
CA ASP A 51 -4.21 -4.43 10.33
C ASP A 51 -4.16 -2.99 9.77
N TYR A 52 -3.97 -2.82 8.46
CA TYR A 52 -3.83 -1.49 7.86
C TYR A 52 -5.19 -0.78 7.77
N PRO A 53 -5.32 0.45 8.32
CA PRO A 53 -6.59 1.18 8.26
C PRO A 53 -6.87 1.58 6.81
N LEU A 54 -7.86 0.91 6.20
CA LEU A 54 -8.34 1.24 4.85
C LEU A 54 -9.19 2.51 4.85
N GLU A 55 -9.79 2.86 5.99
CA GLU A 55 -10.49 4.11 6.15
C GLU A 55 -9.49 5.23 6.51
N PRO A 56 -9.52 6.37 5.79
CA PRO A 56 -8.80 7.55 6.24
C PRO A 56 -9.29 7.92 7.64
N LYS A 57 -8.35 8.17 8.56
CA LYS A 57 -8.68 8.56 9.95
C LYS A 57 -9.54 9.81 10.00
N GLU A 58 -9.37 10.69 9.02
CA GLU A 58 -10.11 11.93 8.87
C GLU A 58 -10.87 11.88 7.55
N LYS A 59 -12.19 11.85 7.63
CA LYS A 59 -13.06 11.94 6.45
C LYS A 59 -13.14 13.42 6.07
N PRO A 60 -12.92 13.79 4.80
CA PRO A 60 -13.10 15.17 4.34
C PRO A 60 -14.49 15.69 4.73
N GLU A 61 -14.61 16.98 5.03
CA GLU A 61 -15.90 17.60 5.40
C GLU A 61 -16.99 17.36 4.34
N GLU A 62 -16.58 17.33 3.06
CA GLU A 62 -17.45 16.99 1.93
C GLU A 62 -18.07 15.60 2.06
N PHE A 63 -17.32 14.63 2.61
CA PHE A 63 -17.79 13.27 2.83
C PHE A 63 -18.85 13.22 3.94
N ILE A 64 -18.68 14.02 5.00
CA ILE A 64 -19.67 14.15 6.09
C ILE A 64 -20.96 14.75 5.53
N LYS A 65 -20.83 15.86 4.79
CA LYS A 65 -21.94 16.53 4.12
C LYS A 65 -22.69 15.57 3.20
N LEU A 66 -22.00 14.86 2.30
CA LEU A 66 -22.61 13.87 1.39
C LEU A 66 -23.39 12.78 2.12
N LYS A 67 -22.88 12.30 3.26
CA LYS A 67 -23.57 11.30 4.08
C LYS A 67 -24.86 11.85 4.70
N GLU A 68 -24.86 13.11 5.15
CA GLU A 68 -26.06 13.80 5.64
C GLU A 68 -27.10 14.01 4.53
N TRP A 69 -26.67 14.45 3.35
CA TRP A 69 -27.55 14.60 2.19
C TRP A 69 -28.21 13.28 1.81
N ARG A 70 -27.43 12.19 1.81
CA ARG A 70 -27.95 10.86 1.53
C ARG A 70 -28.99 10.40 2.56
N MET A 71 -28.75 10.61 3.86
CA MET A 71 -29.73 10.28 4.91
C MET A 71 -31.03 11.08 4.74
N ARG A 72 -30.92 12.38 4.43
CA ARG A 72 -32.10 13.23 4.18
C ARG A 72 -32.89 12.76 2.96
N LEU A 73 -32.22 12.38 1.86
CA LEU A 73 -32.90 11.87 0.67
C LEU A 73 -33.63 10.55 0.94
N GLU A 74 -33.05 9.66 1.75
CA GLU A 74 -33.69 8.42 2.18
C GLU A 74 -34.93 8.68 3.05
N GLU A 75 -34.92 9.72 3.90
CA GLU A 75 -36.08 10.18 4.67
C GLU A 75 -37.22 10.69 3.77
N TYR A 76 -36.87 11.38 2.68
CA TYR A 76 -37.84 11.79 1.66
C TYR A 76 -38.29 10.64 0.74
N GLY A 77 -37.80 9.41 0.96
CA GLY A 77 -38.11 8.25 0.11
C GLY A 77 -37.51 8.33 -1.30
N ILE A 78 -36.52 9.21 -1.50
CA ILE A 78 -35.83 9.41 -2.78
C ILE A 78 -34.63 8.45 -2.79
N LYS A 79 -34.74 7.37 -3.56
CA LYS A 79 -33.66 6.39 -3.80
C LYS A 79 -32.91 6.68 -5.09
#